data_AF-A0AAV5KYY3-F1
#
_entry.id   AF-A0AAV5KYY3-F1
#
_cell.length_a   1.000
_cell.length_b   1.000
_cell.length_c   1.000
_cell.angle_alpha   90.00
_cell.angle_beta   90.00
_cell.angle_gamma   90.00
#
_symmetry.space_group_name_H-M   'P 1'
#
loop_
_entity.id
_entity.type
_entity.pdbx_description
1 polymer ?
#
loop_
_entity_poly.entity_id
_entity_poly.type
_entity_poly.pdbx_seq_one_letter_code
_entity_poly.pdbx_strand_id
1 'polypeptide(L)'
;MVHHLIEECLVFNMSKEECMEALSKHADIKPIITSTVWSELEKENKEFFEAYTKRREGQVTEMEAKNRIQNMLSKSPKRETEETKQ
;
A
#
# COMPACT_ATOMS: atom_id res chain seq x y z
N MET A 1 17.44 6.06 16.01
CA MET A 1 16.25 5.31 16.48
C MET A 1 15.06 5.55 15.55
N VAL A 2 14.50 6.76 15.44
CA VAL A 2 13.34 7.03 14.56
C VAL A 2 13.65 6.85 13.07
N HIS A 3 14.86 7.25 12.62
CA HIS A 3 15.28 7.07 11.22
C HIS A 3 15.20 5.61 10.76
N HIS A 4 15.72 4.68 11.58
CA HIS A 4 15.71 3.26 11.25
C HIS A 4 14.30 2.67 11.16
N LEU A 5 13.39 3.09 12.05
CA LEU A 5 11.99 2.67 11.99
C LEU A 5 11.29 3.19 10.72
N ILE A 6 11.68 4.38 10.25
CA ILE A 6 11.21 4.91 8.96
C ILE A 6 11.78 4.09 7.79
N GLU A 7 13.06 3.69 7.83
CA GLU A 7 13.66 2.79 6.84
C GLU A 7 12.90 1.45 6.77
N GLU A 8 12.53 0.87 7.92
CA GLU A 8 11.70 -0.33 7.96
C GLU A 8 10.32 -0.09 7.34
N CYS A 9 9.64 1.02 7.67
CA CYS A 9 8.38 1.39 7.02
C CYS A 9 8.50 1.54 5.50
N LEU A 10 9.62 2.08 5.00
CA LEU A 10 9.91 2.18 3.57
C LEU A 10 10.09 0.79 2.93
N VAL A 11 10.76 -0.14 3.62
CA VAL A 11 10.89 -1.54 3.17
C VAL A 11 9.53 -2.23 3.08
N PHE A 12 8.63 -1.96 4.03
CA PHE A 12 7.24 -2.41 3.99
C PHE A 12 6.36 -1.66 3.00
N ASN A 13 6.94 -0.74 2.21
CA ASN A 13 6.26 -0.04 1.15
C ASN A 13 5.06 0.80 1.66
N MET A 14 5.20 1.36 2.87
CA MET A 14 4.21 2.21 3.52
C MET A 14 4.27 3.66 3.01
N SER A 15 3.12 4.33 2.96
CA SER A 15 3.04 5.78 2.79
C SER A 15 3.55 6.50 4.04
N LYS A 16 3.72 7.82 3.93
CA LYS A 16 4.04 8.67 5.08
C LYS A 16 2.98 8.55 6.18
N GLU A 17 1.70 8.51 5.80
CA GLU A 17 0.55 8.39 6.69
C GLU A 17 0.53 7.03 7.39
N GLU A 18 0.73 5.95 6.62
CA GLU A 18 0.81 4.58 7.17
C GLU A 18 1.99 4.44 8.14
N CYS A 19 3.14 5.03 7.80
CA CYS A 19 4.32 5.10 8.67
C CYS A 19 4.03 5.88 9.96
N MET A 20 3.41 7.07 9.87
CA MET A 20 3.01 7.85 11.05
C MET A 20 2.06 7.08 11.97
N GLU A 21 1.06 6.41 11.40
CA GLU A 21 0.10 5.62 12.17
C GLU A 21 0.76 4.40 12.82
N ALA A 22 1.58 3.66 12.08
CA ALA A 22 2.28 2.48 12.57
C ALA A 22 3.24 2.83 13.71
N LEU A 23 4.07 3.86 13.55
CA LEU A 23 5.01 4.27 14.58
C LEU A 23 4.32 4.88 15.80
N SER A 24 3.19 5.57 15.62
CA SER A 24 2.38 6.04 16.74
C SER A 24 1.75 4.89 17.53
N LYS A 25 1.23 3.86 16.86
CA LYS A 25 0.54 2.75 17.53
C LYS A 25 1.49 1.74 18.15
N HIS A 26 2.60 1.44 17.49
CA HIS A 26 3.46 0.32 17.85
C HIS A 26 4.76 0.73 18.56
N ALA A 27 5.18 1.99 18.43
CA ALA A 27 6.40 2.50 19.03
C ALA A 27 6.19 3.75 19.91
N ASP A 28 4.93 4.18 20.11
CA ASP A 28 4.56 5.38 20.88
C ASP A 28 5.28 6.67 20.41
N ILE A 29 5.59 6.75 19.10
CA ILE A 29 6.22 7.92 18.50
C ILE A 29 5.15 8.90 18.04
N LYS A 30 5.20 10.13 18.52
CA LYS A 30 4.25 11.18 18.11
C LYS A 30 4.31 11.38 16.58
N PRO A 31 3.16 11.43 15.87
CA PRO A 31 3.13 11.59 14.42
C PRO A 31 3.92 12.79 13.89
N ILE A 32 3.98 13.89 14.66
CA ILE A 32 4.76 15.08 14.30
C ILE A 32 6.26 14.79 14.17
N ILE A 33 6.81 13.92 15.03
CA ILE A 33 8.22 13.53 15.01
C ILE A 33 8.50 12.74 13.73
N THR A 34 7.69 11.72 13.44
CA THR A 34 7.79 10.91 12.22
C THR A 34 7.64 11.78 10.97
N SER A 35 6.67 12.69 10.96
CA SER A 35 6.43 13.61 9.84
C SER A 35 7.63 14.52 9.57
N THR A 36 8.21 15.12 10.62
CA THR A 36 9.39 15.97 10.48
C THR A 36 10.58 15.19 9.95
N VAL A 37 10.92 14.05 10.56
CA VAL A 37 12.08 13.25 10.13
C VAL A 37 11.89 12.75 8.70
N TRP A 38 10.70 12.24 8.35
CA TRP A 38 10.39 11.82 6.98
C TRP A 38 10.59 12.94 5.98
N SER A 39 10.13 14.16 6.31
CA SER A 39 10.20 15.30 5.40
C SER A 39 11.65 15.77 5.18
N GLU A 40 12.51 15.67 6.20
CA GLU A 40 13.94 15.95 6.04
C GLU A 40 14.64 14.87 5.20
N LEU A 41 14.31 13.59 5.40
CA LEU A 41 14.84 12.51 4.56
C LEU A 41 14.44 12.64 3.10
N GLU A 42 13.20 13.04 2.84
CA GLU A 42 12.69 13.29 1.49
C GLU A 42 13.41 14.46 0.83
N LYS A 43 13.72 15.52 1.58
CA LYS A 43 14.50 16.67 1.08
C LYS A 43 15.95 16.28 0.76
N GLU A 44 16.57 15.46 1.61
CA GLU A 44 17.97 15.02 1.46
C GLU A 44 18.11 13.94 0.36
N ASN A 45 17.09 13.11 0.15
CA ASN A 45 17.15 11.92 -0.71
C ASN A 45 16.04 11.93 -1.80
N LYS A 46 15.84 13.07 -2.46
CA LYS A 46 14.71 13.30 -3.38
C LYS A 46 14.52 12.21 -4.44
N GLU A 47 15.59 11.83 -5.12
CA GLU A 47 15.53 10.83 -6.21
C GLU A 47 15.01 9.47 -5.71
N PHE A 48 15.40 9.07 -4.49
CA PHE A 48 14.91 7.85 -3.86
C PHE A 48 13.40 7.95 -3.59
N PHE A 49 12.94 9.03 -2.96
CA PHE A 49 11.53 9.18 -2.61
C PHE A 49 10.62 9.36 -3.83
N GLU A 50 11.11 9.99 -4.90
CA GLU A 50 10.39 10.04 -6.18
C GLU A 50 10.23 8.64 -6.81
N ALA A 51 11.31 7.85 -6.86
CA ALA A 51 11.27 6.49 -7.39
C ALA A 51 10.39 5.58 -6.53
N TYR A 52 10.49 5.73 -5.21
CA TYR A 52 9.68 5.01 -4.24
C TYR A 52 8.17 5.30 -4.43
N THR A 53 7.79 6.57 -4.53
CA THR A 53 6.39 6.98 -4.73
C THR A 53 5.83 6.41 -6.04
N LYS A 54 6.57 6.53 -7.14
CA LYS A 54 6.18 5.96 -8.44
C LYS A 54 6.00 4.44 -8.37
N ARG A 55 6.89 3.72 -7.68
CA ARG A 55 6.77 2.27 -7.49
C ARG A 55 5.51 1.91 -6.71
N ARG A 56 5.19 2.64 -5.64
CA ARG A 56 4.00 2.39 -4.82
C ARG A 56 2.71 2.55 -5.64
N GLU A 57 2.60 3.61 -6.42
CA GLU A 57 1.44 3.84 -7.30
C GLU A 57 1.25 2.71 -8.32
N GLY A 58 2.35 2.21 -8.89
CA GLY A 58 2.32 1.04 -9.78
C GLY A 58 1.78 -0.23 -9.11
N GLN A 59 2.09 -0.47 -7.83
CA GLN A 59 1.60 -1.64 -7.11
C GLN A 59 0.12 -1.53 -6.72
N VAL A 60 -0.33 -0.34 -6.32
CA VAL A 60 -1.76 -0.09 -6.04
C VAL A 60 -2.59 -0.35 -7.29
N THR A 61 -2.16 0.18 -8.44
CA THR A 61 -2.87 -0.03 -9.72
C THR A 61 -2.84 -1.49 -10.18
N GLU A 62 -1.75 -2.22 -9.98
CA GLU A 62 -1.68 -3.65 -10.29
C GLU A 62 -2.62 -4.48 -9.41
N MET A 63 -2.67 -4.19 -8.09
CA MET A 63 -3.56 -4.88 -7.16
C MET A 63 -5.03 -4.61 -7.51
N GLU A 64 -5.38 -3.37 -7.83
CA GLU A 64 -6.72 -3.00 -8.30
C GLU A 64 -7.08 -3.71 -9.61
N ALA A 65 -6.16 -3.77 -10.57
CA ALA A 65 -6.37 -4.47 -11.83
C ALA A 65 -6.59 -5.97 -11.62
N LYS A 66 -5.78 -6.62 -10.77
CA LYS A 66 -5.94 -8.03 -10.39
C LYS A 66 -7.31 -8.28 -9.74
N ASN A 67 -7.71 -7.42 -8.80
CA ASN A 67 -9.02 -7.51 -8.14
C ASN A 67 -10.17 -7.36 -9.14
N ARG A 68 -10.07 -6.43 -10.11
CA ARG A 68 -11.09 -6.26 -11.16
C ARG A 68 -11.21 -7.49 -12.06
N ILE A 69 -10.09 -8.08 -12.49
CA ILE A 69 -10.07 -9.30 -13.30
C ILE A 69 -10.67 -10.48 -12.51
N GLN A 70 -10.26 -10.67 -11.25
CA GLN A 70 -10.80 -11.71 -10.38
C GLN A 70 -12.32 -11.60 -10.21
N ASN A 71 -12.83 -10.37 -10.02
CA ASN A 71 -14.27 -10.10 -9.90
C ASN A 71 -15.06 -10.37 -11.20
N MET A 72 -14.43 -10.23 -12.38
CA MET A 72 -15.08 -10.61 -13.64
C MET A 72 -15.11 -12.13 -13.83
N LEU A 73 -14.03 -12.83 -13.47
CA LEU A 73 -13.94 -14.29 -13.56
C LEU A 73 -14.91 -15.00 -12.62
N SER A 74 -15.14 -14.44 -11.41
CA SER A 74 -16.05 -15.02 -10.41
C SER A 74 -17.54 -14.86 -10.76
N LYS A 75 -17.92 -13.96 -11.67
CA LYS A 75 -19.31 -13.69 -12.07
C LYS A 75 -19.81 -14.54 -13.26
N SER A 76 -19.37 -15.79 -13.37
CA SER A 76 -19.86 -16.70 -14.42
C SER A 76 -21.36 -17.04 -14.21
N PRO A 77 -22.22 -17.04 -15.26
CA PRO A 77 -23.63 -17.38 -15.13
C PRO A 77 -23.80 -18.86 -14.80
N LYS A 78 -24.57 -19.17 -13.75
CA LYS A 78 -25.07 -20.53 -13.53
C LYS A 78 -25.95 -20.90 -14.73
N ARG A 79 -25.48 -21.79 -15.60
CA ARG A 79 -26.32 -22.50 -16.55
C ARG A 79 -27.09 -23.54 -15.76
N GLU A 80 -28.28 -23.19 -15.29
CA GLU A 80 -29.28 -24.16 -14.85
C GLU A 80 -29.84 -24.83 -16.12
N THR A 81 -29.30 -26.00 -16.45
CA THR A 81 -29.94 -26.98 -17.32
C THR A 81 -31.07 -27.63 -16.54
N GLU A 82 -32.29 -27.13 -16.69
CA GLU A 82 -33.48 -27.90 -16.34
C GLU A 82 -33.77 -28.89 -17.48
N GLU A 83 -33.49 -30.17 -17.18
CA GLU A 83 -33.88 -31.33 -17.95
C GLU A 83 -35.40 -31.39 -18.09
N THR A 84 -35.88 -31.43 -19.34
CA THR A 84 -37.28 -31.72 -19.67
C THR A 84 -37.57 -33.18 -19.32
N LYS A 85 -38.27 -33.43 -18.20
CA LYS A 85 -38.86 -34.74 -17.93
C LYS A 85 -40.07 -34.97 -18.87
N GLN A 86 -39.95 -35.97 -19.74
CA GLN A 86 -41.07 -36.74 -20.28
C GLN A 86 -41.58 -37.73 -19.23
#